data_AF-A0A7W9LA34-F1
#
_entry.id   AF-A0A7W9LA34-F1
#
_cell.length_a   1.000
_cell.length_b   1.000
_cell.length_c   1.000
_cell.angle_alpha   90.00
_cell.angle_beta   90.00
_cell.angle_gamma   90.00
#
_symmetry.space_group_name_H-M   'P 1'
#
loop_
_entity.id
_entity.type
_entity.pdbx_description
1 polymer ?
#
loop_
_entity_poly.entity_id
_entity_poly.type
_entity_poly.pdbx_seq_one_letter_code
_entity_poly.pdbx_strand_id
1 'polypeptide(L)'
;MALAVCVVVRYRKAVTYGVHALLAALETAGVEHELRLGTTPEETAEHITASQADRVLVLWSFYSPDAEAMAAELATVRSLSGGRGLHIAGGVHATAEPQQVIDAGWDLAGIGEGETTIISLVRALQQDEPLTSVPGLAIKDADGVALRTRPAPQLPLDAYPSFVGRNGPIEITRGCRYTCQ
;
A
#
# COMPACT_ATOMS: atom_id res chain seq x y z
N MET A 1 21.47 -12.31 4.02
CA MET A 1 20.78 -12.45 2.71
C MET A 1 19.51 -11.63 2.78
N ALA A 2 19.16 -10.92 1.71
CA ALA A 2 17.89 -10.19 1.67
C ALA A 2 16.72 -11.17 1.61
N LEU A 3 15.65 -10.88 2.34
CA LEU A 3 14.41 -11.65 2.35
C LEU A 3 13.67 -11.43 1.03
N ALA A 4 13.07 -12.48 0.47
CA ALA A 4 12.19 -12.37 -0.68
C ALA A 4 10.86 -11.73 -0.27
N VAL A 5 10.40 -10.76 -1.06
CA VAL A 5 9.12 -10.07 -0.85
C VAL A 5 8.18 -10.32 -2.02
N CYS A 6 6.96 -10.75 -1.73
CA CYS A 6 5.86 -10.77 -2.69
C CYS A 6 4.90 -9.62 -2.40
N VAL A 7 4.64 -8.80 -3.40
CA VAL A 7 3.67 -7.72 -3.39
C VAL A 7 2.39 -8.23 -4.04
N VAL A 8 1.34 -8.38 -3.24
CA VAL A 8 0.00 -8.73 -3.71
C VAL A 8 -0.84 -7.46 -3.71
N VAL A 9 -1.39 -7.08 -4.86
CA VAL A 9 -2.29 -5.93 -4.95
C VAL A 9 -3.73 -6.42 -4.95
N ARG A 10 -4.55 -5.88 -4.04
CA ARG A 10 -6.01 -5.96 -4.18
C ARG A 10 -6.43 -5.03 -5.33
N TYR A 11 -6.44 -5.57 -6.55
CA TYR A 11 -6.60 -4.81 -7.78
C TYR A 11 -8.07 -4.55 -8.11
N ARG A 12 -8.51 -3.30 -7.95
CA ARG A 12 -9.87 -2.85 -8.25
C ARG A 12 -9.85 -1.81 -9.37
N LYS A 13 -10.70 -1.97 -10.39
CA LYS A 13 -10.77 -1.06 -11.56
C LYS A 13 -11.00 0.41 -11.17
N ALA A 14 -11.76 0.66 -10.10
CA ALA A 14 -12.13 2.00 -9.64
C ALA A 14 -10.95 2.86 -9.13
N VAL A 15 -9.82 2.26 -8.79
CA VAL A 15 -8.70 2.91 -8.06
C VAL A 15 -7.32 2.58 -8.63
N THR A 16 -7.27 2.20 -9.91
CA THR A 16 -6.06 1.64 -10.54
C THR A 16 -4.91 2.64 -10.67
N TYR A 17 -5.19 3.93 -10.78
CA TYR A 17 -4.17 4.93 -11.09
C TYR A 17 -3.12 5.10 -10.00
N GLY A 18 -3.54 5.21 -8.73
CA GLY A 18 -2.59 5.28 -7.61
C GLY A 18 -1.75 4.02 -7.52
N VAL A 19 -2.36 2.84 -7.73
CA VAL A 19 -1.65 1.56 -7.77
C VAL A 19 -0.60 1.54 -8.88
N HIS A 20 -0.94 2.00 -10.09
CA HIS A 20 0.01 2.02 -11.21
C HIS A 20 1.21 2.90 -10.93
N ALA A 21 1.02 4.05 -10.27
CA ALA A 21 2.14 4.89 -9.82
C ALA A 21 3.06 4.16 -8.82
N LEU A 22 2.49 3.41 -7.86
CA LEU A 22 3.29 2.61 -6.92
C LEU A 22 4.10 1.51 -7.61
N LEU A 23 3.47 0.79 -8.54
CA LEU A 23 4.14 -0.28 -9.29
C LEU A 23 5.27 0.28 -10.16
N ALA A 24 5.03 1.40 -10.84
CA ALA A 24 6.08 2.06 -11.62
C ALA A 24 7.21 2.62 -10.75
N ALA A 25 6.92 3.09 -9.54
CA ALA A 25 7.96 3.52 -8.60
C ALA A 25 8.86 2.35 -8.18
N LEU A 26 8.28 1.19 -7.87
CA LEU A 26 9.03 -0.03 -7.55
C LEU A 26 9.91 -0.49 -8.72
N GLU A 27 9.36 -0.49 -9.95
CA GLU A 27 10.08 -0.86 -11.17
C GLU A 27 11.23 0.11 -11.47
N THR A 28 10.96 1.42 -11.42
CA THR A 28 11.95 2.48 -11.68
C THR A 28 13.09 2.44 -10.66
N ALA A 29 12.78 2.12 -9.40
CA ALA A 29 13.76 2.00 -8.34
C ALA A 29 14.54 0.67 -8.34
N GLY A 30 14.23 -0.25 -9.26
CA GLY A 30 14.89 -1.55 -9.39
C GLY A 30 14.76 -2.41 -8.14
N VAL A 31 13.65 -2.30 -7.40
CA VAL A 31 13.44 -3.08 -6.19
C VAL A 31 12.92 -4.46 -6.58
N GLU A 32 13.72 -5.50 -6.34
CA GLU A 32 13.34 -6.89 -6.63
C GLU A 32 12.12 -7.33 -5.81
N HIS A 33 11.06 -7.77 -6.45
CA HIS A 33 9.87 -8.30 -5.78
C HIS A 33 9.07 -9.20 -6.72
N GLU A 34 8.34 -10.16 -6.17
CA GLU A 34 7.28 -10.84 -6.90
C GLU A 34 6.02 -9.96 -6.92
N LEU A 35 5.31 -9.88 -8.04
CA LEU A 35 4.07 -9.10 -8.16
C LEU A 35 2.89 -10.01 -8.52
N ARG A 36 1.81 -9.92 -7.75
CA ARG A 36 0.53 -10.61 -8.00
C ARG A 36 -0.64 -9.62 -7.91
N LEU A 37 -1.65 -9.77 -8.77
CA LEU A 37 -2.80 -8.87 -8.82
C LEU A 37 -4.08 -9.66 -8.60
N GLY A 38 -4.67 -9.55 -7.40
CA GLY A 38 -5.95 -10.19 -7.08
C GLY A 38 -7.13 -9.27 -7.40
N THR A 39 -8.00 -9.69 -8.32
CA THR A 39 -9.19 -8.94 -8.74
C THR A 39 -10.42 -9.19 -7.87
N THR A 40 -10.42 -10.30 -7.13
CA THR A 40 -11.40 -10.61 -6.07
C THR A 40 -10.72 -10.86 -4.72
N PRO A 41 -11.46 -10.84 -3.59
CA PRO A 41 -10.92 -11.25 -2.29
C PRO A 41 -10.33 -12.67 -2.30
N GLU A 42 -10.99 -13.61 -2.97
CA GLU A 42 -10.56 -15.01 -3.05
C GLU A 42 -9.25 -15.15 -3.83
N GLU A 43 -9.14 -14.52 -5.00
CA GLU A 43 -7.90 -14.51 -5.79
C GLU A 43 -6.75 -13.82 -5.02
N THR A 44 -7.06 -12.74 -4.29
CA THR A 44 -6.09 -12.06 -3.43
C THR A 44 -5.58 -13.00 -2.34
N ALA A 45 -6.46 -13.73 -1.66
CA ALA A 45 -6.09 -14.70 -0.64
C ALA A 45 -5.31 -15.89 -1.21
N GLU A 46 -5.67 -16.36 -2.41
CA GLU A 46 -4.94 -17.42 -3.12
C GLU A 46 -3.50 -16.97 -3.42
N HIS A 47 -3.30 -15.75 -3.92
CA HIS A 47 -1.95 -15.21 -4.16
C HIS A 47 -1.12 -15.09 -2.87
N ILE A 48 -1.74 -14.69 -1.75
CA ILE A 48 -1.07 -14.63 -0.45
C ILE A 48 -0.63 -16.02 0.02
N THR A 49 -1.52 -17.01 -0.08
CA THR A 49 -1.26 -18.37 0.40
C THR A 49 -0.26 -19.12 -0.48
N ALA A 50 -0.35 -18.95 -1.80
CA ALA A 50 0.53 -19.59 -2.77
C ALA A 50 1.96 -19.04 -2.77
N SER A 51 2.17 -17.80 -2.32
CA SER A 51 3.50 -17.17 -2.34
C SER A 51 4.50 -17.94 -1.48
N GLN A 52 5.69 -18.18 -2.05
CA GLN A 52 6.83 -18.79 -1.39
C GLN A 52 7.82 -17.76 -0.82
N ALA A 53 7.49 -16.47 -0.92
CA ALA A 53 8.31 -15.39 -0.40
C ALA A 53 8.32 -15.35 1.15
N ASP A 54 9.43 -14.89 1.72
CA ASP A 54 9.62 -14.73 3.16
C ASP A 54 8.66 -13.71 3.78
N ARG A 55 8.27 -12.70 3.00
CA ARG A 55 7.33 -11.65 3.37
C ARG A 55 6.30 -11.44 2.27
N VAL A 56 5.05 -11.25 2.66
CA VAL A 56 3.95 -10.91 1.73
C VAL A 56 3.39 -9.55 2.14
N LEU A 57 3.49 -8.57 1.26
CA LEU A 57 2.92 -7.23 1.42
C LEU A 57 1.65 -7.13 0.57
N VAL A 58 0.53 -6.76 1.18
CA VAL A 58 -0.77 -6.68 0.51
C VAL A 58 -1.21 -5.23 0.39
N LEU A 59 -1.29 -4.71 -0.84
CA LEU A 59 -1.63 -3.32 -1.12
C LEU A 59 -3.12 -3.15 -1.36
N TRP A 60 -3.72 -2.21 -0.64
CA TRP A 60 -5.12 -1.80 -0.77
C TRP A 60 -5.17 -0.32 -1.13
N SER A 61 -6.11 0.06 -2.00
CA SER A 61 -6.39 1.47 -2.31
C SER A 61 -7.90 1.66 -2.38
N PHE A 62 -8.40 2.71 -1.73
CA PHE A 62 -9.83 3.02 -1.74
C PHE A 62 -10.12 4.48 -1.38
N TYR A 63 -11.32 4.93 -1.76
CA TYR A 63 -11.87 6.22 -1.34
C TYR A 63 -12.69 6.07 -0.06
N SER A 64 -12.90 7.15 0.68
CA SER A 64 -13.63 7.12 1.95
C SER A 64 -15.01 6.43 1.91
N PRO A 65 -15.84 6.59 0.85
CA PRO A 65 -17.12 5.88 0.76
C PRO A 65 -17.01 4.35 0.72
N ASP A 66 -15.86 3.82 0.31
CA ASP A 66 -15.62 2.38 0.22
C ASP A 66 -15.08 1.78 1.54
N ALA A 67 -14.77 2.59 2.57
CA ALA A 67 -14.00 2.17 3.73
C ALA A 67 -14.59 0.94 4.47
N GLU A 68 -15.90 0.97 4.75
CA GLU A 68 -16.59 -0.15 5.42
C GLU A 68 -16.57 -1.42 4.56
N ALA A 69 -16.85 -1.30 3.26
CA ALA A 69 -16.82 -2.43 2.34
C ALA A 69 -15.40 -3.03 2.23
N MET A 70 -14.36 -2.19 2.22
CA MET A 70 -12.97 -2.64 2.18
C MET A 70 -12.53 -3.30 3.49
N ALA A 71 -13.06 -2.87 4.64
CA ALA A 71 -12.81 -3.54 5.91
C ALA A 71 -13.45 -4.95 5.94
N ALA A 72 -14.65 -5.08 5.38
CA ALA A 72 -15.29 -6.39 5.21
C ALA A 72 -14.50 -7.30 4.24
N GLU A 73 -14.02 -6.76 3.10
CA GLU A 73 -13.15 -7.52 2.19
C GLU A 73 -11.82 -7.93 2.87
N LEU A 74 -11.21 -7.04 3.67
CA LEU A 74 -10.01 -7.35 4.43
C LEU A 74 -10.23 -8.54 5.37
N ALA A 75 -11.34 -8.56 6.11
CA ALA A 75 -11.69 -9.67 7.00
C ALA A 75 -11.82 -11.00 6.24
N THR A 76 -12.45 -10.97 5.06
CA THR A 76 -12.56 -12.13 4.17
C THR A 76 -11.18 -12.61 3.70
N VAL A 77 -10.33 -11.70 3.20
CA VAL A 77 -8.97 -12.05 2.72
C VAL A 77 -8.13 -12.63 3.86
N ARG A 78 -8.15 -12.01 5.05
CA ARG A 78 -7.43 -12.52 6.22
C ARG A 78 -7.91 -13.90 6.63
N SER A 79 -9.22 -14.13 6.64
CA SER A 79 -9.80 -15.44 6.95
C SER A 79 -9.32 -16.52 5.97
N LEU A 80 -9.43 -16.25 4.66
CA LEU A 80 -9.03 -17.17 3.60
C LEU A 80 -7.52 -17.42 3.52
N SER A 81 -6.71 -16.45 3.95
CA SER A 81 -5.24 -16.55 3.96
C SER A 81 -4.64 -17.04 5.28
N GLY A 82 -5.48 -17.40 6.27
CA GLY A 82 -5.02 -17.80 7.59
C GLY A 82 -4.27 -16.70 8.35
N GLY A 83 -4.61 -15.43 8.07
CA GLY A 83 -3.97 -14.26 8.65
C GLY A 83 -2.58 -13.92 8.10
N ARG A 84 -2.10 -14.65 7.06
CA ARG A 84 -0.82 -14.35 6.42
C ARG A 84 -0.89 -13.02 5.66
N GLY A 85 0.21 -12.28 5.67
CA GLY A 85 0.38 -11.05 4.89
C GLY A 85 0.29 -9.80 5.76
N LEU A 86 1.06 -8.79 5.36
CA LEU A 86 1.08 -7.46 5.95
C LEU A 86 0.20 -6.55 5.08
N HIS A 87 -0.92 -6.08 5.61
CA HIS A 87 -1.93 -5.32 4.87
C HIS A 87 -1.76 -3.82 5.07
N ILE A 88 -1.49 -3.10 3.97
CA ILE A 88 -1.42 -1.63 3.94
C ILE A 88 -2.58 -1.04 3.15
N ALA A 89 -3.33 -0.12 3.77
CA ALA A 89 -4.30 0.71 3.08
C ALA A 89 -3.67 2.02 2.61
N GLY A 90 -3.89 2.37 1.35
CA GLY A 90 -3.58 3.67 0.77
C GLY A 90 -4.85 4.36 0.24
N GLY A 91 -4.64 5.51 -0.40
CA GLY A 91 -5.72 6.36 -0.92
C GLY A 91 -6.13 7.44 0.07
N VAL A 92 -7.13 8.24 -0.33
CA VAL A 92 -7.52 9.46 0.39
C VAL A 92 -8.02 9.18 1.82
N HIS A 93 -8.70 8.05 2.03
CA HIS A 93 -9.20 7.69 3.36
C HIS A 93 -8.05 7.39 4.33
N ALA A 94 -7.07 6.58 3.90
CA ALA A 94 -5.90 6.26 4.72
C ALA A 94 -5.06 7.50 5.08
N THR A 95 -5.00 8.47 4.18
CA THR A 95 -4.31 9.75 4.44
C THR A 95 -5.08 10.62 5.45
N ALA A 96 -6.41 10.72 5.31
CA ALA A 96 -7.25 11.56 6.16
C ALA A 96 -7.46 10.96 7.55
N GLU A 97 -7.78 9.67 7.61
CA GLU A 97 -8.28 8.97 8.79
C GLU A 97 -7.44 7.70 9.11
N PRO A 98 -6.11 7.81 9.32
CA PRO A 98 -5.27 6.63 9.52
C PRO A 98 -5.63 5.84 10.78
N GLN A 99 -6.17 6.48 11.83
CA GLN A 99 -6.63 5.75 13.02
C GLN A 99 -7.81 4.83 12.68
N GLN A 100 -8.78 5.30 11.89
CA GLN A 100 -9.92 4.47 11.47
C GLN A 100 -9.46 3.26 10.64
N VAL A 101 -8.43 3.43 9.81
CA VAL A 101 -7.80 2.32 9.08
C VAL A 101 -7.20 1.29 10.03
N ILE A 102 -6.44 1.72 11.05
CA ILE A 102 -5.85 0.79 12.03
C ILE A 102 -6.94 0.09 12.85
N ASP A 103 -7.97 0.82 13.28
CA ASP A 103 -9.11 0.29 14.04
C ASP A 103 -9.91 -0.74 13.22
N ALA A 104 -10.01 -0.53 11.91
CA ALA A 104 -10.68 -1.45 10.99
C ALA A 104 -9.87 -2.72 10.65
N GLY A 105 -8.63 -2.83 11.13
CA GLY A 105 -7.85 -4.07 11.11
C GLY A 105 -6.73 -4.14 10.07
N TRP A 106 -6.41 -3.04 9.39
CA TRP A 106 -5.17 -2.95 8.61
C TRP A 106 -3.95 -2.86 9.52
N ASP A 107 -2.82 -3.38 9.03
CA ASP A 107 -1.56 -3.32 9.77
C ASP A 107 -0.91 -1.94 9.63
N LEU A 108 -1.07 -1.34 8.44
CA LEU A 108 -0.47 -0.07 8.06
C LEU A 108 -1.47 0.83 7.31
N ALA A 109 -1.32 2.13 7.47
CA ALA A 109 -1.94 3.13 6.59
C ALA A 109 -0.84 3.94 5.88
N GLY A 110 -0.89 4.02 4.55
CA GLY A 110 -0.07 4.91 3.75
C GLY A 110 -0.63 6.34 3.78
N ILE A 111 0.22 7.29 4.19
CA ILE A 111 -0.13 8.71 4.35
C ILE A 111 0.53 9.53 3.25
N GLY A 112 -0.29 10.23 2.47
CA GLY A 112 0.17 11.11 1.39
C GLY A 112 0.54 10.34 0.14
N GLU A 113 1.57 10.84 -0.56
CA GLU A 113 2.10 10.21 -1.77
C GLU A 113 2.85 8.92 -1.43
N GLY A 114 2.56 7.87 -2.18
CA GLY A 114 2.95 6.51 -1.80
C GLY A 114 4.23 6.03 -2.47
N GLU A 115 4.75 6.71 -3.49
CA GLU A 115 5.84 6.22 -4.33
C GLU A 115 7.13 6.03 -3.54
N THR A 116 7.57 7.04 -2.78
CA THR A 116 8.75 6.90 -1.92
C THR A 116 8.50 5.90 -0.77
N THR A 117 7.28 5.90 -0.24
CA THR A 117 6.86 5.03 0.86
C THR A 117 6.92 3.57 0.46
N ILE A 118 6.40 3.18 -0.71
CA ILE A 118 6.35 1.79 -1.16
C ILE A 118 7.75 1.24 -1.44
N ILE A 119 8.63 2.05 -2.05
CA ILE A 119 10.04 1.69 -2.26
C ILE A 119 10.72 1.42 -0.92
N SER A 120 10.55 2.33 0.04
CA SER A 120 11.15 2.23 1.37
C SER A 120 10.59 1.05 2.16
N LEU A 121 9.29 0.78 2.04
CA LEU A 121 8.60 -0.33 2.70
C LEU A 121 9.11 -1.68 2.20
N VAL A 122 9.17 -1.87 0.88
CA VAL A 122 9.67 -3.14 0.32
C VAL A 122 11.12 -3.37 0.71
N ARG A 123 11.98 -2.34 0.66
CA ARG A 123 13.39 -2.43 1.11
C ARG A 123 13.50 -2.79 2.59
N ALA A 124 12.72 -2.14 3.46
CA ALA A 124 12.70 -2.46 4.87
C ALA A 124 12.28 -3.91 5.12
N LEU A 125 11.28 -4.42 4.41
CA LEU A 125 10.87 -5.83 4.49
C LEU A 125 11.96 -6.80 4.01
N GLN A 126 12.70 -6.46 2.95
CA GLN A 126 13.83 -7.27 2.45
C GLN A 126 15.00 -7.31 3.44
N GLN A 127 15.21 -6.23 4.18
CA GLN A 127 16.33 -6.05 5.11
C GLN A 127 15.96 -6.39 6.57
N ASP A 128 14.69 -6.74 6.81
CA ASP A 128 14.12 -6.95 8.15
C ASP A 128 14.31 -5.71 9.06
N GLU A 129 14.23 -4.52 8.47
CA GLU A 129 14.33 -3.25 9.19
C GLU A 129 12.99 -2.87 9.85
N PRO A 130 13.04 -2.14 10.97
CA PRO A 130 11.83 -1.67 11.63
C PRO A 130 10.96 -0.82 10.69
N LEU A 131 9.66 -1.12 10.63
CA LEU A 131 8.71 -0.36 9.80
C LEU A 131 8.60 1.12 10.22
N THR A 132 8.97 1.45 11.46
CA THR A 132 9.05 2.84 11.96
C THR A 132 10.10 3.69 11.24
N SER A 133 11.06 3.07 10.53
CA SER A 133 12.04 3.76 9.69
C SER A 133 11.49 4.21 8.33
N VAL A 134 10.39 3.57 7.89
CA VAL A 134 9.74 3.83 6.61
C VAL A 134 8.94 5.12 6.71
N PRO A 135 9.21 6.13 5.88
CA PRO A 135 8.46 7.38 5.94
C PRO A 135 7.07 7.23 5.31
N GLY A 136 6.12 8.06 5.73
CA GLY A 136 4.78 8.12 5.13
C GLY A 136 3.83 7.00 5.57
N LEU A 137 4.05 6.40 6.74
CA LEU A 137 3.18 5.38 7.34
C LEU A 137 2.52 5.86 8.64
N ALA A 138 1.30 5.37 8.88
CA ALA A 138 0.80 5.09 10.22
C ALA A 138 0.88 3.58 10.47
N ILE A 139 1.36 3.22 11.67
CA ILE A 139 1.61 1.84 12.09
C ILE A 139 0.78 1.58 13.34
N LYS A 140 0.15 0.41 13.42
CA LYS A 140 -0.51 -0.04 14.64
C LYS A 140 0.53 -0.29 15.75
N ASP A 141 0.47 0.49 16.84
CA ASP A 141 1.27 0.21 18.02
C ASP A 141 0.62 -0.84 18.95
N ALA A 142 1.26 -1.11 20.09
CA ALA A 142 0.79 -2.11 21.05
C ALA A 142 -0.56 -1.76 21.70
N ASP A 143 -0.90 -0.48 21.76
CA ASP A 143 -2.15 0.03 22.35
C ASP A 143 -3.24 0.22 21.28
N GLY A 144 -2.94 -0.10 20.01
CA GLY A 144 -3.84 0.08 18.87
C GLY A 144 -3.87 1.50 18.33
N VAL A 145 -2.99 2.39 18.79
CA VAL A 145 -2.88 3.76 18.29
C VAL A 145 -2.07 3.78 16.99
N ALA A 146 -2.50 4.60 16.04
CA ALA A 146 -1.84 4.84 14.78
C ALA A 146 -0.58 5.72 14.98
N LEU A 147 0.56 5.09 15.24
CA LEU A 147 1.86 5.75 15.32
C LEU A 147 2.28 6.24 13.93
N ARG A 148 2.35 7.56 13.76
CA ARG A 148 2.80 8.19 12.51
C ARG A 148 4.33 8.24 12.43
N THR A 149 4.86 7.77 11.32
CA THR A 149 6.28 7.92 10.94
C THR A 149 6.53 9.30 10.34
N ARG A 150 7.80 9.63 10.10
CA ARG A 150 8.18 10.87 9.44
C ARG A 150 7.51 11.00 8.06
N PRO A 151 7.16 12.21 7.59
CA PRO A 151 6.61 12.38 6.24
C PRO A 151 7.54 11.83 5.15
N ALA A 152 6.95 11.23 4.11
CA ALA A 152 7.69 10.88 2.91
C ALA A 152 8.13 12.15 2.16
N PRO A 153 9.35 12.19 1.61
CA PRO A 153 9.77 13.31 0.78
C PRO A 153 8.89 13.33 -0.48
N GLN A 154 8.35 14.51 -0.79
CA GLN A 154 7.69 14.77 -2.06
C GLN A 154 8.76 15.01 -3.12
N LEU A 155 8.73 14.20 -4.17
CA LEU A 155 9.62 14.32 -5.31
C LEU A 155 8.90 15.02 -6.47
N PRO A 156 9.64 15.50 -7.49
CA PRO A 156 9.03 15.97 -8.72
C PRO A 156 8.08 14.94 -9.34
N LEU A 157 7.05 15.43 -10.02
CA LEU A 157 5.97 14.61 -10.59
C LEU A 157 6.46 13.55 -11.58
N ASP A 158 7.55 13.86 -12.28
CA ASP A 158 8.20 13.01 -13.28
C ASP A 158 9.29 12.11 -12.70
N ALA A 159 9.49 12.11 -11.37
CA ALA A 159 10.44 11.21 -10.71
C ALA A 159 10.08 9.73 -10.91
N TYR A 160 8.79 9.42 -11.05
CA TYR A 160 8.29 8.07 -11.33
C TYR A 160 7.27 8.10 -12.48
N PRO A 161 7.53 7.43 -13.61
CA PRO A 161 6.62 7.44 -14.74
C PRO A 161 5.32 6.66 -14.44
N SER A 162 4.14 7.30 -14.53
CA SER A 162 2.85 6.64 -14.23
C SER A 162 2.39 5.60 -15.27
N PHE A 163 3.19 5.30 -16.31
CA PHE A 163 2.77 4.53 -17.49
C PHE A 163 3.73 3.38 -17.86
N VAL A 164 4.42 2.78 -16.87
CA VAL A 164 5.30 1.63 -17.15
C VAL A 164 4.47 0.35 -17.29
N GLY A 165 4.41 -0.18 -18.52
CA GLY A 165 3.70 -1.43 -18.86
C GLY A 165 2.17 -1.40 -18.70
N ARG A 166 1.58 -0.28 -18.27
CA ARG A 166 0.14 -0.10 -18.04
C ARG A 166 -0.28 1.32 -18.39
N ASN A 167 -1.52 1.48 -18.86
CA ASN A 167 -2.10 2.80 -19.09
C ASN A 167 -2.44 3.46 -17.76
N GLY A 168 -1.70 4.51 -17.39
CA GLY A 168 -2.00 5.38 -16.25
C GLY A 168 -2.41 6.79 -16.70
N PRO A 169 -2.90 7.62 -15.77
CA PRO A 169 -3.22 9.01 -16.08
C PRO A 169 -1.94 9.81 -16.28
N ILE A 170 -2.04 10.89 -17.06
CA ILE A 170 -1.06 11.97 -17.03
C ILE A 170 -1.48 12.92 -15.93
N GLU A 171 -0.74 12.89 -14.83
CA GLU A 171 -0.87 13.88 -13.77
C GLU A 171 -0.01 15.09 -14.15
N ILE A 172 -0.57 16.30 -14.05
CA ILE A 172 0.12 17.56 -14.38
C ILE A 172 0.33 18.46 -13.15
N THR A 173 -0.34 18.15 -12.05
CA THR A 173 -0.26 18.84 -10.76
C THR A 173 -0.65 17.89 -9.65
N ARG A 174 -0.07 18.06 -8.46
CA ARG A 174 -0.44 17.32 -7.23
C ARG A 174 -0.87 18.26 -6.13
N GLY A 175 -1.74 17.75 -5.26
CA GLY A 175 -2.25 18.47 -4.10
C GLY A 175 -3.21 19.61 -4.46
N CYS A 176 -3.86 20.13 -3.43
CA CYS A 176 -4.74 21.27 -3.53
C CYS A 176 -4.22 22.36 -2.59
N ARG A 177 -3.97 23.56 -3.13
CA ARG A 177 -3.53 24.72 -2.33
C ARG A 177 -4.64 25.33 -1.48
N TYR A 178 -5.88 24.87 -1.64
CA TYR A 178 -7.05 25.41 -0.99
C TYR A 178 -7.42 24.58 0.24
N THR A 179 -7.82 25.26 1.30
CA THR A 179 -8.32 24.67 2.55
C THR A 179 -9.83 24.85 2.60
N CYS A 180 -10.54 24.16 1.70
CA CYS A 180 -11.99 24.25 1.60
C CYS A 180 -12.63 23.82 2.93
N GLN A 181 -13.63 24.58 3.39
CA GLN A 181 -14.40 24.33 4.62
C GLN A 181 -15.71 23.60 4.30
#